data_AF-A0A7C3NBF6-F1
#
_entry.id   AF-A0A7C3NBF6-F1
#
_cell.length_a   1.000
_cell.length_b   1.000
_cell.length_c   1.000
_cell.angle_alpha   90.00
_cell.angle_beta   90.00
_cell.angle_gamma   90.00
#
_symmetry.space_group_name_H-M   'P 1'
#
loop_
_entity.id
_entity.type
_entity.pdbx_description
1 polymer ?
#
loop_
_entity_poly.entity_id
_entity_poly.type
_entity_poly.pdbx_seq_one_letter_code
_entity_poly.pdbx_strand_id
1 'polypeptide(L)' 'MILKLYSLRLDRWRIIYAITQDDKVIDILAVRKRPPYDYDDLAKLLEEAL' A
#
# COMPACT_ATOMS: atom_id res chain seq x y z
N MET A 1 -19.04 -14.59 8.28
CA MET A 1 -17.60 -14.34 8.09
C MET A 1 -17.26 -13.99 6.63
N ILE A 2 -17.52 -12.75 6.22
CA ILE A 2 -17.02 -12.21 4.94
C ILE A 2 -15.78 -11.38 5.28
N LEU A 3 -14.61 -11.83 4.82
CA LEU A 3 -13.37 -11.07 4.95
C LEU A 3 -13.10 -10.34 3.63
N LYS A 4 -13.22 -9.02 3.64
CA LYS A 4 -12.83 -8.18 2.50
C LYS A 4 -11.54 -7.45 2.82
N LEU A 5 -10.57 -7.56 1.93
CA LEU A 5 -9.26 -6.93 2.04
C LEU A 5 -9.30 -5.56 1.36
N TYR A 6 -8.74 -4.54 2.00
CA TYR A 6 -8.67 -3.18 1.50
C TYR A 6 -7.27 -2.59 1.66
N SER A 7 -7.01 -1.54 0.89
CA SER A 7 -5.76 -0.79 0.90
C SER A 7 -6.07 0.70 1.00
N LEU A 8 -5.55 1.36 2.03
CA LEU A 8 -5.67 2.80 2.24
C LEU A 8 -4.32 3.47 1.98
N ARG A 9 -4.35 4.55 1.19
CA ARG A 9 -3.20 5.42 0.95
C ARG A 9 -3.31 6.64 1.86
N LEU A 10 -2.30 6.85 2.71
CA LEU A 10 -2.16 8.05 3.54
C LEU A 10 -0.76 8.62 3.33
N ASP A 11 -0.65 9.69 2.56
CA ASP A 11 0.63 10.33 2.19
C ASP A 11 1.69 9.29 1.71
N ARG A 12 2.77 9.07 2.46
CA ARG A 12 3.83 8.09 2.17
C ARG A 12 3.53 6.69 2.69
N TRP A 13 2.36 6.43 3.27
CA TRP A 13 2.01 5.15 3.88
C TRP A 13 0.95 4.40 3.08
N ARG A 14 1.08 3.07 3.03
CA ARG A 14 0.05 2.13 2.58
C ARG A 14 -0.36 1.28 3.78
N ILE A 15 -1.63 1.33 4.13
CA ILE A 15 -2.23 0.52 5.20
C ILE A 15 -3.07 -0.57 4.53
N ILE A 16 -2.80 -1.82 4.89
CA ILE A 16 -3.61 -2.98 4.48
C ILE A 16 -4.49 -3.35 5.67
N TYR A 17 -5.79 -3.43 5.44
CA TYR A 17 -6.74 -3.74 6.49
C TYR A 17 -7.84 -4.68 5.99
N ALA A 18 -8.45 -5.38 6.92
CA ALA A 18 -9.65 -6.18 6.69
C ALA A 18 -10.82 -5.64 7.51
N ILE A 19 -12.03 -5.81 6.99
CA ILE A 19 -13.26 -5.50 7.74
C ILE A 19 -13.93 -6.82 8.10
N THR A 20 -14.12 -7.03 9.39
CA THR A 20 -14.85 -8.17 9.95
C THR A 20 -16.21 -7.67 10.43
N GLN A 21 -17.26 -7.86 9.60
CA GLN A 21 -18.59 -7.28 9.86
C GLN A 21 -19.27 -7.85 11.11
N ASP A 22 -19.12 -9.16 11.33
CA ASP A 22 -19.80 -9.87 12.42
C ASP A 22 -19.38 -9.29 13.79
N ASP A 23 -18.09 -8.98 13.94
CA ASP A 23 -17.51 -8.44 15.17
C ASP A 23 -17.43 -6.91 15.19
N LYS A 24 -17.79 -6.23 14.09
CA LYS A 24 -17.66 -4.78 13.89
C LYS A 24 -16.22 -4.27 14.12
N VAL A 25 -15.23 -5.05 13.71
CA VAL A 25 -13.81 -4.72 13.87
C VAL A 25 -13.17 -4.42 12.51
N ILE A 26 -12.17 -3.53 12.53
CA ILE A 26 -11.24 -3.30 11.43
C ILE A 26 -9.87 -3.80 11.88
N ASP A 27 -9.37 -4.83 11.21
CA ASP A 27 -8.07 -5.43 11.50
C ASP A 27 -6.98 -4.80 10.63
N ILE A 28 -5.96 -4.21 11.25
CA ILE A 28 -4.80 -3.69 10.53
C ILE A 28 -3.81 -4.83 10.31
N LEU A 29 -3.66 -5.24 9.06
CA LEU A 29 -2.83 -6.38 8.68
C LEU A 29 -1.38 -5.98 8.39
N ALA A 30 -1.17 -4.78 7.82
CA ALA A 30 0.16 -4.25 7.58
C ALA A 30 0.14 -2.72 7.47
N VAL A 31 1.17 -2.09 8.02
CA VAL A 31 1.47 -0.67 7.79
C VAL A 31 2.82 -0.60 7.09
N ARG A 32 2.83 -0.12 5.84
CA ARG A 32 4.05 -0.07 5.02
C ARG A 32 4.36 1.38 4.67
N LYS A 33 5.57 1.83 5.00
CA LYS A 33 6.12 3.06 4.43
C LYS A 33 6.40 2.78 2.97
N ARG A 34 5.82 3.56 2.06
CA ARG A 34 6.27 3.53 0.68
C ARG A 34 7.71 4.03 0.65
N PRO A 35 8.59 3.36 -0.08
CA PRO A 35 9.87 3.96 -0.43
C PRO A 35 9.57 5.35 -1.00
N PRO A 36 10.31 6.40 -0.60
CA PRO A 36 10.42 7.54 -1.50
C PRO A 36 11.03 6.95 -2.77
N TYR A 37 10.21 6.72 -3.79
CA TYR A 37 10.78 6.49 -5.11
C TYR A 37 11.41 7.81 -5.48
N ASP A 38 12.73 7.87 -5.35
CA ASP A 38 13.52 8.92 -5.96
C ASP A 38 13.48 8.61 -7.45
N TYR A 39 12.63 9.32 -8.18
CA TYR A 39 12.46 9.13 -9.62
C TYR A 39 13.39 10.06 -10.40
N ASP A 40 14.36 10.71 -9.76
CA ASP A 40 15.34 11.57 -10.43
C ASP A 40 16.21 10.77 -11.42
N ASP A 41 16.34 9.45 -11.23
CA ASP A 41 17.04 8.52 -12.12
C ASP A 41 16.11 7.78 -13.09
N LEU A 42 14.80 8.04 -13.06
CA LEU A 42 13.83 7.33 -13.88
C LEU A 42 14.11 7.47 -15.38
N ALA A 43 14.60 8.64 -15.81
CA ALA A 43 15.01 8.88 -17.19
C ALA A 43 16.20 7.98 -17.60
N LYS A 44 17.19 7.80 -16.71
CA LYS A 44 18.34 6.92 -16.97
C LYS A 44 17.94 5.45 -17.01
N LEU A 45 17.09 5.01 -16.08
CA LEU A 45 16.59 3.64 -16.06
C LEU A 45 15.76 3.28 -17.30
N LEU A 46 15.07 4.27 -17.90
CA LEU A 46 14.34 4.11 -19.16
C LEU A 46 15.27 4.02 -20.38
N GLU A 47 16.38 4.77 -20.38
CA GLU A 47 17.38 4.71 -21.45
C GLU A 47 18.12 3.37 -21.47
N GLU A 48 18.43 2.77 -20.32
CA GLU A 48 19.10 1.46 -20.24
C GLU A 48 18.21 0.27 -20.65
N ALA A 49 16.89 0.46 -20.69
CA ALA A 49 15.91 -0.58 -21.01
C ALA A 49 15.50 -0.63 -22.50
N LEU A 50 15.93 0.34 -23.30
CA LEU A 50 15.65 0.48 -24.74
C LEU A 50 16.87 0.11 -25.59
#